data_AF-A0AAN8JN55-F1
#
_entry.id   AF-A0AAN8JN55-F1
#
_cell.length_a   1.000
_cell.length_b   1.000
_cell.length_c   1.000
_cell.angle_alpha   90.00
_cell.angle_beta   90.00
_cell.angle_gamma   90.00
#
_symmetry.space_group_name_H-M   'P 1'
#
loop_
_entity.id
_entity.type
_entity.pdbx_description
1 polymer ?
#
loop_
_entity_poly.entity_id
_entity_poly.type
_entity_poly.pdbx_seq_one_letter_code
_entity_poly.pdbx_strand_id
1 'polypeptide(L)'
;MESNTRLHDELSETEHRFHRAYEQIVLLDNKLKDLQVRYNRAKRDGNRSFCYTIRLKMSGVQGVRNVYRQYIEKKAEQILQFRQILQGFREDASLYR
;
A
#
# COMPACT_ATOMS: atom_id res chain seq x y z
N MET A 1 28.09 -16.48 1.72
CA MET A 1 27.88 -15.36 0.76
C MET A 1 26.52 -15.45 0.09
N GLU A 2 26.07 -16.60 -0.43
CA GLU A 2 24.76 -16.75 -1.12
C GLU A 2 23.54 -16.31 -0.30
N SER A 3 23.52 -16.56 1.02
CA SER A 3 22.39 -16.15 1.87
C SER A 3 22.21 -14.63 1.95
N ASN A 4 23.30 -13.86 1.86
CA ASN A 4 23.25 -12.41 1.96
C ASN A 4 22.72 -11.78 0.65
N THR A 5 23.12 -12.34 -0.50
CA THR A 5 22.57 -11.98 -1.81
C THR A 5 21.07 -12.22 -1.89
N ARG A 6 20.59 -13.39 -1.42
CA ARG A 6 19.14 -13.69 -1.38
C ARG A 6 18.34 -12.72 -0.51
N LEU A 7 18.87 -12.35 0.66
CA LEU A 7 18.24 -11.36 1.55
C LEU A 7 18.18 -9.96 0.92
N HIS A 8 19.20 -9.56 0.15
CA HIS A 8 19.17 -8.32 -0.61
C HIS A 8 18.12 -8.34 -1.73
N ASP A 9 17.98 -9.47 -2.45
CA ASP A 9 16.97 -9.64 -3.49
C ASP A 9 15.56 -9.59 -2.91
N GLU A 10 15.32 -10.28 -1.79
CA GLU A 10 14.03 -10.28 -1.08
C GLU A 10 13.67 -8.89 -0.54
N LEU A 11 14.64 -8.14 -0.03
CA LEU A 11 14.46 -6.76 0.39
C LEU A 11 14.03 -5.89 -0.81
N SER A 12 14.76 -5.97 -1.92
CA SER A 12 14.47 -5.19 -3.13
C SER A 12 13.09 -5.49 -3.69
N GLU A 13 12.71 -6.77 -3.78
CA GLU A 13 11.38 -7.16 -4.23
C GLU A 13 10.27 -6.66 -3.28
N THR A 14 10.52 -6.72 -1.97
CA THR A 14 9.55 -6.27 -0.96
C THR A 14 9.37 -4.74 -1.00
N GLU A 15 10.44 -3.98 -1.19
CA GLU A 15 10.40 -2.53 -1.42
C GLU A 15 9.64 -2.17 -2.70
N HIS A 16 9.87 -2.92 -3.78
CA HIS A 16 9.13 -2.73 -5.03
C HIS A 16 7.63 -2.94 -4.82
N ARG A 17 7.23 -4.05 -4.18
CA ARG A 17 5.82 -4.36 -3.88
C ARG A 17 5.19 -3.30 -2.96
N PHE A 18 5.93 -2.80 -1.96
CA PHE A 18 5.50 -1.70 -1.10
C PHE A 18 5.19 -0.45 -1.91
N HIS A 19 6.11 -0.04 -2.80
CA HIS A 19 5.93 1.16 -3.63
C HIS A 19 4.72 1.03 -4.55
N ARG A 20 4.57 -0.11 -5.24
CA ARG A 20 3.41 -0.38 -6.10
C ARG A 20 2.10 -0.32 -5.32
N ALA A 21 2.04 -0.88 -4.12
CA ALA A 21 0.85 -0.81 -3.27
C ALA A 21 0.53 0.64 -2.85
N TYR A 22 1.54 1.45 -2.56
CA TYR A 22 1.38 2.86 -2.23
C TYR A 22 0.80 3.66 -3.42
N GLU A 23 1.31 3.43 -4.63
CA GLU A 23 0.74 4.00 -5.86
C GLU A 23 -0.74 3.63 -6.04
N GLN A 24 -1.12 2.38 -5.74
CA GLN A 24 -2.52 1.97 -5.79
C GLN A 24 -3.40 2.73 -4.80
N ILE A 25 -2.92 3.01 -3.58
CA ILE A 25 -3.67 3.84 -2.63
C ILE A 25 -3.91 5.24 -3.19
N VAL A 26 -2.89 5.87 -3.77
CA VAL A 26 -3.00 7.21 -4.36
C VAL A 26 -4.06 7.23 -5.48
N LEU A 27 -4.07 6.22 -6.36
CA LEU A 27 -5.07 6.09 -7.42
C LEU A 27 -6.48 5.89 -6.86
N LEU A 28 -6.64 5.07 -5.83
CA LEU A 28 -7.94 4.80 -5.19
C LEU A 28 -8.47 6.03 -4.45
N ASP A 29 -7.61 6.81 -3.80
CA ASP A 29 -8.00 8.07 -3.16
C ASP A 29 -8.46 9.11 -4.18
N ASN A 30 -7.78 9.22 -5.33
CA ASN A 30 -8.25 10.08 -6.41
C ASN A 30 -9.61 9.62 -6.95
N LYS A 31 -9.82 8.31 -7.12
CA LYS A 31 -11.12 7.75 -7.51
C LYS A 31 -12.21 8.04 -6.49
N LEU A 32 -11.91 8.02 -5.18
CA LEU A 32 -12.86 8.40 -4.13
C LEU A 32 -13.23 9.88 -4.21
N LYS A 33 -12.27 10.77 -4.46
CA LYS A 33 -12.52 12.20 -4.66
C LYS A 33 -13.45 12.44 -5.85
N ASP A 34 -13.20 11.76 -6.97
CA ASP A 34 -14.05 11.87 -8.17
C ASP A 34 -15.48 11.36 -7.91
N LEU A 35 -15.62 10.23 -7.22
CA LEU A 35 -16.92 9.69 -6.83
C LEU A 35 -17.66 10.63 -5.88
N GLN A 36 -16.95 11.28 -4.95
CA GLN A 36 -17.53 12.26 -4.04
C GLN A 36 -18.07 13.48 -4.79
N VAL A 37 -17.35 13.99 -5.80
CA VAL A 37 -17.83 15.09 -6.65
C VAL A 37 -19.10 14.68 -7.40
N ARG A 38 -19.13 13.48 -7.98
CA ARG A 38 -20.32 12.94 -8.68
C ARG A 38 -21.50 12.75 -7.72
N TYR A 39 -21.26 12.26 -6.50
CA TYR A 39 -22.28 12.11 -5.47
C TYR A 39 -22.88 13.46 -5.10
N ASN A 40 -22.05 14.47 -4.86
CA ASN A 40 -22.51 15.81 -4.50
C ASN A 40 -23.39 16.42 -5.61
N ARG A 41 -23.02 16.20 -6.88
CA ARG A 41 -23.84 16.59 -8.04
C ARG A 41 -25.18 15.85 -8.05
N ALA A 42 -25.16 14.52 -7.97
CA ALA A 42 -26.37 13.69 -7.94
C ALA A 42 -27.33 14.06 -6.80
N LYS A 43 -26.78 14.39 -5.62
CA LYS A 43 -27.53 14.82 -4.45
C LYS A 43 -28.22 16.16 -4.69
N ARG A 44 -27.49 17.13 -5.26
CA ARG A 44 -28.04 18.44 -5.63
C ARG A 44 -29.17 18.31 -6.65
N ASP A 45 -29.02 17.41 -7.61
CA ASP A 45 -29.99 17.19 -8.69
C ASP A 45 -31.17 16.29 -8.24
N GLY A 46 -31.23 15.88 -6.96
CA GLY A 46 -32.34 15.11 -6.39
C GLY A 46 -32.39 13.63 -6.82
N ASN A 47 -31.38 13.12 -7.51
CA ASN A 47 -31.39 11.77 -8.07
C ASN A 47 -30.99 10.71 -7.02
N ARG A 48 -31.98 10.23 -6.26
CA ARG A 48 -31.77 9.32 -5.11
C ARG A 48 -31.23 7.94 -5.50
N SER A 49 -31.69 7.36 -6.61
CA SER A 49 -31.21 6.05 -7.07
C SER A 49 -29.73 6.15 -7.48
N PHE A 50 -29.35 7.21 -8.18
CA PHE A 50 -27.96 7.44 -8.56
C PHE A 50 -27.05 7.73 -7.35
N CYS A 51 -27.55 8.46 -6.34
CA CYS A 51 -26.86 8.63 -5.06
C CYS A 51 -26.52 7.29 -4.40
N TYR A 52 -27.48 6.35 -4.37
CA TYR A 52 -27.27 5.02 -3.79
C TYR A 52 -26.20 4.24 -4.55
N THR A 53 -26.27 4.22 -5.88
CA THR A 53 -25.27 3.57 -6.72
C THR A 53 -23.87 4.13 -6.49
N ILE A 54 -23.73 5.45 -6.35
CA ILE A 54 -22.42 6.07 -6.09
C ILE A 54 -21.91 5.70 -4.69
N ARG A 55 -22.76 5.71 -3.66
CA ARG A 55 -22.36 5.28 -2.30
C ARG A 55 -21.89 3.83 -2.28
N LEU A 56 -22.55 2.94 -2.99
CA LEU A 56 -22.14 1.54 -3.11
C LEU A 56 -20.75 1.42 -3.76
N LYS A 57 -20.51 2.18 -4.84
CA LYS A 57 -19.19 2.24 -5.50
C LYS A 57 -18.11 2.80 -4.57
N MET A 58 -18.39 3.86 -3.83
CA MET A 58 -17.46 4.43 -2.86
C MET A 58 -17.09 3.42 -1.78
N SER A 59 -18.07 2.70 -1.23
CA SER A 59 -17.83 1.65 -0.23
C SER A 59 -16.88 0.56 -0.76
N GLY A 60 -17.11 0.08 -1.99
CA GLY A 60 -16.23 -0.90 -2.63
C GLY A 60 -14.80 -0.39 -2.82
N VAL A 61 -14.63 0.85 -3.34
CA VAL A 61 -13.30 1.45 -3.53
C VAL A 61 -12.58 1.66 -2.19
N GLN A 62 -13.30 2.09 -1.15
CA GLN A 62 -12.75 2.29 0.18
C GLN A 62 -12.32 0.96 0.82
N GLY A 63 -13.10 -0.11 0.62
CA GLY A 63 -12.72 -1.46 1.04
C GLY A 63 -11.40 -1.90 0.42
N VAL A 64 -11.25 -1.77 -0.90
CA VAL A 64 -10.00 -2.13 -1.60
C VAL A 64 -8.82 -1.25 -1.12
N ARG A 65 -9.02 0.05 -0.95
CA ARG A 65 -7.98 0.95 -0.43
C ARG A 65 -7.49 0.53 0.95
N ASN A 66 -8.41 0.13 1.83
CA ASN A 66 -8.07 -0.32 3.18
C ASN A 66 -7.25 -1.62 3.16
N VAL A 67 -7.52 -2.54 2.23
CA VAL A 67 -6.70 -3.75 2.04
C VAL A 67 -5.29 -3.39 1.62
N TYR A 68 -5.11 -2.47 0.67
CA TYR A 68 -3.77 -1.99 0.30
C TYR A 68 -3.04 -1.31 1.46
N ARG A 69 -3.76 -0.58 2.33
CA ARG A 69 -3.16 0.04 3.52
C ARG A 69 -2.59 -1.02 4.48
N GLN A 70 -3.37 -2.05 4.79
CA GLN A 70 -2.90 -3.18 5.60
C GLN A 70 -1.72 -3.91 4.96
N TYR A 71 -1.75 -4.07 3.64
CA TYR A 71 -0.64 -4.68 2.90
C TYR A 71 0.66 -3.86 3.01
N ILE A 72 0.56 -2.53 2.88
CA ILE A 72 1.71 -1.61 3.03
C ILE A 72 2.29 -1.69 4.44
N GLU A 73 1.44 -1.68 5.47
CA GLU A 73 1.88 -1.84 6.87
C GLU A 73 2.69 -3.14 7.04
N LYS A 74 2.15 -4.26 6.57
CA LYS A 74 2.85 -5.56 6.58
C LYS A 74 4.16 -5.53 5.80
N LYS A 75 4.21 -4.86 4.65
CA LYS A 75 5.42 -4.74 3.83
C LYS A 75 6.48 -3.84 4.47
N ALA A 76 6.08 -2.76 5.14
CA ALA A 76 7.00 -1.91 5.89
C ALA A 76 7.68 -2.67 7.02
N GLU A 77 6.92 -3.47 7.77
CA GLU A 77 7.46 -4.34 8.82
C GLU A 77 8.49 -5.35 8.27
N GLN A 78 8.18 -5.99 7.13
CA GLN A 78 9.10 -6.92 6.47
C GLN A 78 10.38 -6.23 6.00
N ILE A 79 10.28 -5.04 5.40
CA ILE A 79 11.44 -4.24 5.00
C ILE A 79 12.32 -3.90 6.20
N LEU A 80 11.71 -3.50 7.31
CA LEU A 80 12.44 -3.19 8.55
C LEU A 80 13.17 -4.42 9.08
N GLN A 81 12.51 -5.58 9.12
CA GLN A 81 13.12 -6.85 9.54
C GLN A 81 14.33 -7.22 8.68
N PHE A 82 14.20 -7.17 7.35
CA PHE A 82 15.31 -7.47 6.44
C PHE A 82 16.48 -6.51 6.63
N ARG A 83 16.20 -5.20 6.78
CA ARG A 83 17.25 -4.19 7.02
C ARG A 83 17.97 -4.43 8.35
N GLN A 84 17.25 -4.78 9.41
CA GLN A 84 17.83 -5.11 10.72
C GLN A 84 18.73 -6.35 10.63
N ILE A 85 18.27 -7.42 9.96
CA ILE A 85 19.04 -8.64 9.75
C ILE A 85 20.35 -8.33 8.99
N LEU A 86 20.25 -7.58 7.89
CA LEU A 86 21.42 -7.19 7.09
C LEU A 86 22.41 -6.30 7.86
N GLN A 87 21.93 -5.45 8.76
CA GLN A 87 22.77 -4.62 9.63
C GLN A 87 23.45 -5.44 10.74
N GLY A 88 22.72 -6.32 11.43
CA GLY A 88 23.28 -7.22 12.44
C GLY A 88 24.39 -8.12 11.87
N PHE A 89 24.20 -8.64 10.66
CA PHE A 89 25.25 -9.40 9.96
C PHE A 89 26.50 -8.57 9.61
N ARG A 90 26.40 -7.23 9.46
CA ARG A 90 27.57 -6.36 9.24
C ARG A 90 28.38 -6.16 10.51
N GLU A 91 27.72 -6.04 11.65
CA GLU A 91 28.38 -5.83 12.95
C GLU A 91 29.17 -7.08 13.38
N ASP A 92 28.58 -8.27 13.22
CA ASP A 92 29.27 -9.54 13.49
C ASP A 92 30.49 -9.75 12.58
N ALA A 93 30.40 -9.39 11.30
CA ALA A 93 31.53 -9.51 10.37
C ALA A 93 32.67 -8.51 10.66
N SER A 94 32.37 -7.38 11.31
CA SER A 94 33.36 -6.37 11.70
C SER A 94 34.16 -6.73 12.95
N LEU A 95 33.67 -7.69 13.76
CA LEU A 95 34.37 -8.24 14.93
C LEU A 95 35.45 -9.28 14.59
N TYR A 96 35.52 -9.72 13.33
CA TYR A 96 36.52 -10.68 12.84
C TYR A 96 37.62 -10.05 11.97
N ARG A 97 37.76 -8.72 11.99
CA ARG A 97 38.82 -7.99 11.30
C ARG A 97 39.72 -7.29 12.31
#